data_AF-A0A445CXA2-F1
#
_entry.id   AF-A0A445CXA2-F1
#
_cell.length_a   1.000
_cell.length_b   1.000
_cell.length_c   1.000
_cell.angle_alpha   90.00
_cell.angle_beta   90.00
_cell.angle_gamma   90.00
#
_symmetry.space_group_name_H-M   'P 1'
#
loop_
_entity.id
_entity.type
_entity.pdbx_description
1 polymer ?
#
loop_
_entity_poly.entity_id
_entity_poly.type
_entity_poly.pdbx_seq_one_letter_code
_entity_poly.pdbx_strand_id
1 'polypeptide(L)'
;MEVAALLTSAGINIAVLRVFSIAAAVCLFLVLPVNYHGKDRLHKDIPLESMDVFTIANVQQHSEWLWAHCLALYVITFSACSLLFFEYKSIANLRTLHIIGAPPSPSLFTILVRSVPWSPEESYCETVKKFFSSYHASTYLSHQIIYKCGTVQKMKDDAEHVFRVLKDGTMENTSKPIFTHCCSCGGNTNSFQMINVERNSALESTTNTSPDLDMRKKECAAAFVFFKSRYAALLASKILQSSNPMLWVTDVAPEPQDVYWSNICIPYRQLWIRKIATLIASIAFMLVFLLPVTFVQGLTQLDKLQKMFPFLTEILKSKMVNQVVTGYLPSLILVLFLFAVPPMMMLFSSLEGCISRSGRKKSACWKVLYFLIWNVFFVNVFTGSVISQLSVFSSVADLPVQLAKAVPSQVIYFYSNCDPLKWGSHIRDK
;
A
#
# COMPACT_ATOMS: atom_id res chain seq x y z
N MET A 1 18.14 -5.47 -12.44
CA MET A 1 17.08 -4.74 -11.71
C MET A 1 17.35 -4.73 -10.21
N GLU A 2 17.69 -5.86 -9.59
CA GLU A 2 17.97 -5.96 -8.13
C GLU A 2 19.11 -5.07 -7.62
N VAL A 3 20.28 -5.07 -8.25
CA VAL A 3 21.45 -4.32 -7.73
C VAL A 3 21.23 -2.81 -7.72
N ALA A 4 20.65 -2.26 -8.78
CA ALA A 4 20.30 -0.83 -8.84
C ALA A 4 19.18 -0.46 -7.86
N ALA A 5 18.20 -1.35 -7.65
CA ALA A 5 17.13 -1.16 -6.67
C ALA A 5 17.64 -1.24 -5.22
N LEU A 6 18.63 -2.11 -4.96
CA LEU A 6 19.29 -2.20 -3.66
C LEU A 6 20.13 -0.96 -3.37
N LEU A 7 20.87 -0.45 -4.36
CA LEU A 7 21.64 0.78 -4.22
C LEU A 7 20.75 2.01 -3.99
N THR A 8 19.62 2.13 -4.70
CA THR A 8 18.67 3.23 -4.46
C THR A 8 17.98 3.09 -3.10
N SER A 9 17.61 1.87 -2.68
CA SER A 9 17.03 1.64 -1.36
C SER A 9 18.00 1.97 -0.23
N ALA A 10 19.27 1.57 -0.37
CA ALA A 10 20.30 1.89 0.61
C ALA A 10 20.55 3.40 0.68
N GLY A 11 20.63 4.08 -0.46
CA GLY A 11 20.78 5.54 -0.54
C GLY A 11 19.64 6.28 0.18
N ILE A 12 18.38 5.88 -0.06
CA ILE A 12 17.21 6.47 0.60
C ILE A 12 17.27 6.26 2.12
N ASN A 13 17.62 5.06 2.57
CA ASN A 13 17.73 4.77 4.00
C ASN A 13 18.82 5.62 4.68
N ILE A 14 19.97 5.79 4.01
CA ILE A 14 21.06 6.64 4.50
C ILE A 14 20.63 8.11 4.54
N ALA A 15 19.91 8.59 3.52
CA ALA A 15 19.40 9.95 3.48
C ALA A 15 18.44 10.23 4.63
N VAL A 16 17.51 9.31 4.90
CA VAL A 16 16.56 9.39 6.01
C VAL A 16 17.32 9.43 7.34
N LEU A 17 18.30 8.56 7.54
CA LEU A 17 19.13 8.55 8.74
C LEU A 17 19.88 9.88 8.94
N ARG A 18 20.41 10.48 7.87
CA ARG A 18 21.08 11.79 7.91
C ARG A 18 20.13 12.91 8.33
N VAL A 19 18.92 12.95 7.77
CA VAL A 19 17.89 13.94 8.16
C VAL A 19 17.55 13.79 9.64
N PHE A 20 17.32 12.57 10.11
CA PHE A 20 17.02 12.32 11.52
C PHE A 20 18.21 12.63 12.44
N SER A 21 19.45 12.41 12.00
CA SER A 21 20.65 12.75 12.79
C SER A 21 20.81 14.27 12.96
N ILE A 22 20.57 15.05 11.90
CA ILE A 22 20.58 16.52 11.98
C ILE A 22 19.45 17.01 12.88
N ALA A 23 18.24 16.46 12.71
CA ALA A 23 17.10 16.79 13.57
C ALA A 23 17.39 16.46 15.04
N ALA A 24 17.98 15.30 15.33
CA ALA A 24 18.35 14.92 16.69
C ALA A 24 19.38 15.88 17.30
N ALA A 25 20.41 16.27 16.55
CA ALA A 25 21.40 17.24 17.02
C ALA A 25 20.77 18.61 17.30
N VAL A 26 19.96 19.14 16.39
CA VAL A 26 19.26 20.43 16.57
C VAL A 26 18.31 20.36 17.77
N CYS A 27 17.56 19.27 17.92
CA CYS A 27 16.67 19.09 19.05
C CYS A 27 17.42 18.99 20.38
N LEU A 28 18.56 18.29 20.43
CA LEU A 28 19.35 18.08 21.64
C LEU A 28 20.09 19.36 22.09
N PHE A 29 20.66 20.12 21.15
CA PHE A 29 21.48 21.29 21.49
C PHE A 29 20.69 22.61 21.53
N LEU A 30 19.58 22.73 20.79
CA LEU A 30 18.79 23.96 20.72
C LEU A 30 17.48 23.84 21.49
N VAL A 31 16.68 22.82 21.18
CA VAL A 31 15.29 22.73 21.69
C VAL A 31 15.23 22.23 23.14
N LEU A 32 16.04 21.23 23.49
CA LEU A 32 16.04 20.62 24.82
C LEU A 32 16.44 21.59 25.94
N PRO A 33 17.52 22.39 25.82
CA PRO A 33 17.89 23.34 26.87
C PRO A 33 16.86 24.45 27.07
N VAL A 34 16.26 24.90 25.97
CA VAL A 34 15.20 25.92 25.95
C VAL A 34 13.94 25.43 26.63
N ASN A 35 13.54 24.17 26.38
CA ASN A 35 12.41 23.56 27.06
C ASN A 35 12.67 23.39 28.56
N TYR A 36 13.88 22.97 28.95
CA TYR A 36 14.23 22.75 30.36
C TYR A 36 14.18 24.05 31.19
N HIS A 37 14.68 25.17 30.64
CA HIS A 37 14.70 26.47 31.33
C HIS A 37 13.44 27.33 31.09
N GLY A 38 12.38 26.78 30.50
CA GLY A 38 11.19 27.55 30.09
C GLY A 38 10.38 28.19 31.22
N LYS A 39 10.47 27.67 32.45
CA LYS A 39 9.84 28.22 33.67
C LYS A 39 10.83 28.19 34.82
N ASP A 40 10.89 29.27 35.60
CA ASP A 40 11.61 29.30 36.87
C ASP A 40 10.93 28.35 37.88
N ARG A 41 11.45 27.12 37.97
CA ARG A 41 11.11 26.17 39.03
C ARG A 41 12.31 26.04 39.98
N LEU A 42 12.02 26.02 41.27
CA LEU A 42 13.02 25.70 42.30
C LEU A 42 13.27 24.18 42.22
N HIS A 43 14.32 23.77 41.50
CA HIS A 43 14.68 22.36 41.31
C HIS A 43 15.26 21.80 42.62
N LYS A 44 14.41 21.28 43.50
CA LYS A 44 14.83 20.52 44.68
C LYS A 44 14.71 19.02 44.40
N ASP A 45 15.82 18.32 44.66
CA ASP A 45 16.03 16.87 44.71
C ASP A 45 15.18 16.01 43.79
N ILE A 46 15.80 15.58 42.67
CA ILE A 46 15.29 14.69 41.61
C ILE A 46 14.39 13.55 42.15
N PRO A 47 13.05 13.59 41.92
CA PRO A 47 12.25 12.38 41.95
C PRO A 47 11.31 12.38 40.73
N LEU A 48 11.66 11.62 39.69
CA LEU A 48 10.76 11.37 38.54
C LEU A 48 10.06 12.65 38.01
N GLU A 49 10.83 13.59 37.47
CA GLU A 49 10.22 14.73 36.76
C GLU A 49 9.34 14.23 35.61
N SER A 50 8.15 14.82 35.46
CA SER A 50 7.23 14.46 34.37
C SER A 50 7.85 14.84 33.03
N MET A 51 7.68 14.00 32.01
CA MET A 51 8.24 14.21 30.66
C MET A 51 7.80 15.55 30.02
N ASP A 52 6.77 16.20 30.56
CA ASP A 52 6.27 17.50 30.13
C ASP A 52 7.30 18.62 30.26
N VAL A 53 8.27 18.51 31.17
CA VAL A 53 9.36 19.49 31.37
C VAL A 53 10.23 19.64 30.12
N PHE A 54 10.36 18.57 29.32
CA PHE A 54 11.15 18.57 28.08
C PHE A 54 10.36 18.97 26.84
N THR A 55 9.10 19.39 26.99
CA THR A 55 8.21 19.75 25.88
C THR A 55 7.96 21.25 25.80
N ILE A 56 7.43 21.70 24.67
CA ILE A 56 7.02 23.10 24.46
C ILE A 56 5.96 23.58 25.48
N ALA A 57 5.27 22.66 26.16
CA ALA A 57 4.32 22.99 27.23
C ALA A 57 5.00 23.64 28.47
N ASN A 58 6.31 23.47 28.61
CA ASN A 58 7.08 24.11 29.66
C ASN A 58 7.44 25.58 29.35
N VAL A 59 7.30 26.03 28.10
CA VAL A 59 7.61 27.40 27.70
C VAL A 59 6.39 28.31 27.93
N GLN A 60 6.60 29.50 28.51
CA GLN A 60 5.52 30.45 28.76
C GLN A 60 4.98 31.07 27.45
N GLN A 61 3.67 31.32 27.42
CA GLN A 61 3.03 32.01 26.30
C GLN A 61 3.54 33.47 26.25
N HIS A 62 3.99 33.94 25.07
CA HIS A 62 4.68 35.23 24.86
C HIS A 62 6.17 35.30 25.25
N SER A 63 6.80 34.16 25.52
CA SER A 63 8.24 34.08 25.79
C SER A 63 9.09 34.30 24.52
N GLU A 64 10.18 35.07 24.62
CA GLU A 64 11.15 35.28 23.52
C GLU A 64 11.83 33.97 23.06
N TRP A 65 11.82 32.96 23.92
CA TRP A 65 12.41 31.65 23.69
C TRP A 65 11.68 30.82 22.61
N LEU A 66 10.45 31.19 22.25
CA LEU A 66 9.70 30.55 21.15
C LEU A 66 10.40 30.68 19.79
N TRP A 67 11.18 31.73 19.57
CA TRP A 67 11.92 31.92 18.31
C TRP A 67 12.94 30.80 18.07
N ALA A 68 13.51 30.20 19.12
CA ALA A 68 14.42 29.06 19.00
C ALA A 68 13.72 27.84 18.37
N HIS A 69 12.45 27.58 18.70
CA HIS A 69 11.68 26.50 18.06
C HIS A 69 11.43 26.78 16.58
N CYS A 70 11.08 28.02 16.23
CA CYS A 70 10.92 28.44 14.84
C CYS A 70 12.24 28.27 14.06
N LEU A 71 13.36 28.72 14.63
CA LEU A 71 14.69 28.58 14.05
C LEU A 71 15.06 27.10 13.85
N ALA A 72 14.84 26.25 14.86
CA ALA A 72 15.05 24.80 14.74
C ALA A 72 14.25 24.20 13.59
N LEU A 73 12.96 24.56 13.46
CA LEU A 73 12.10 24.08 12.38
C LEU A 73 12.62 24.50 11.01
N TYR A 74 13.07 25.75 10.86
CA TYR A 74 13.67 26.23 9.61
C TYR A 74 14.95 25.46 9.26
N VAL A 75 15.85 25.26 10.23
CA VAL A 75 17.11 24.53 10.03
C VAL A 75 16.82 23.07 9.63
N ILE A 76 15.92 22.39 10.34
CA ILE A 76 15.54 21.00 10.05
C ILE A 76 14.90 20.91 8.66
N THR A 77 13.94 21.78 8.34
CA THR A 77 13.26 21.78 7.04
C THR A 77 14.21 22.08 5.90
N PHE A 78 15.08 23.08 6.04
CA PHE A 78 16.07 23.43 5.03
C PHE A 78 17.07 22.28 4.80
N SER A 79 17.54 21.64 5.88
CA SER A 79 18.45 20.49 5.78
C SER A 79 17.77 19.29 5.09
N ALA A 80 16.51 19.01 5.43
CA ALA A 80 15.74 17.93 4.82
C ALA A 80 15.50 18.19 3.33
N CYS A 81 15.05 19.39 2.96
CA CYS A 81 14.85 19.77 1.57
C CYS A 81 16.15 19.72 0.75
N SER A 82 17.26 20.18 1.32
CA SER A 82 18.57 20.15 0.67
C SER A 82 19.05 18.72 0.43
N LEU A 83 18.98 17.85 1.45
CA LEU A 83 19.35 16.44 1.33
C LEU A 83 18.44 15.70 0.32
N LEU A 84 17.13 15.91 0.39
CA LEU A 84 16.19 15.33 -0.57
C LEU A 84 16.48 15.78 -2.00
N PHE A 85 16.86 17.04 -2.21
CA PHE A 85 17.24 17.54 -3.52
C PHE A 85 18.49 16.83 -4.08
N PHE A 86 19.54 16.69 -3.27
CA PHE A 86 20.76 15.99 -3.69
C PHE A 86 20.52 14.51 -3.99
N GLU A 87 19.75 13.83 -3.14
CA GLU A 87 19.43 12.42 -3.32
C GLU A 87 18.52 12.21 -4.53
N TYR A 88 17.52 13.08 -4.74
CA TYR A 88 16.69 13.03 -5.92
C TYR A 88 17.50 13.24 -7.20
N LYS A 89 18.45 14.18 -7.20
CA LYS A 89 19.39 14.39 -8.31
C LYS A 89 20.27 13.16 -8.55
N SER A 90 20.78 12.54 -7.49
CA SER A 90 21.56 11.30 -7.56
C SER A 90 20.74 10.15 -8.18
N ILE A 91 19.52 9.93 -7.69
CA ILE A 91 18.60 8.90 -8.20
C ILE A 91 18.24 9.16 -9.67
N ALA A 92 18.01 10.42 -10.05
CA ALA A 92 17.72 10.79 -11.45
C ALA A 92 18.90 10.49 -12.38
N ASN A 93 20.13 10.77 -11.92
CA ASN A 93 21.35 10.46 -12.67
C ASN A 93 21.56 8.94 -12.78
N LEU A 94 21.45 8.19 -11.67
CA LEU A 94 21.55 6.74 -11.67
C LEU A 94 20.50 6.10 -12.58
N ARG A 95 19.27 6.62 -12.59
CA ARG A 95 18.21 6.16 -13.48
C ARG A 95 18.56 6.40 -14.95
N THR A 96 19.10 7.57 -15.28
CA THR A 96 19.51 7.90 -16.65
C THR A 96 20.65 7.00 -17.12
N LEU A 97 21.69 6.83 -16.29
CA LEU A 97 22.80 5.90 -16.57
C LEU A 97 22.32 4.46 -16.75
N HIS A 98 21.36 4.03 -15.92
CA HIS A 98 20.76 2.72 -16.05
C HIS A 98 19.99 2.56 -17.37
N ILE A 99 19.18 3.53 -17.78
CA ILE A 99 18.43 3.47 -19.04
C ILE A 99 19.38 3.42 -20.26
N ILE A 100 20.52 4.11 -20.19
CA ILE A 100 21.52 4.14 -21.27
C ILE A 100 22.32 2.83 -21.31
N GLY A 101 22.75 2.31 -20.15
CA GLY A 101 23.60 1.12 -20.03
C GLY A 101 22.86 -0.22 -19.97
N ALA A 102 21.53 -0.22 -19.79
CA ALA A 102 20.76 -1.46 -19.71
C ALA A 102 20.69 -2.19 -21.07
N PRO A 103 20.69 -3.54 -21.06
CA PRO A 103 20.46 -4.30 -22.28
C PRO A 103 19.08 -3.95 -22.87
N PRO A 104 18.92 -4.03 -24.20
CA PRO A 104 17.64 -3.76 -24.85
C PRO A 104 16.55 -4.69 -24.32
N SER A 105 15.65 -4.16 -23.50
CA SER A 105 14.46 -4.88 -23.05
C SER A 105 13.33 -4.72 -24.08
N PRO A 106 12.50 -5.76 -24.31
CA PRO A 106 11.41 -5.69 -25.28
C PRO A 106 10.38 -4.62 -24.91
N SER A 107 10.22 -4.31 -23.62
CA SER A 107 9.30 -3.26 -23.15
C SER A 107 9.64 -1.87 -23.70
N LEU A 108 10.91 -1.57 -24.00
CA LEU A 108 11.32 -0.26 -24.55
C LEU A 108 10.92 -0.05 -26.02
N PHE A 109 10.62 -1.13 -26.74
CA PHE A 109 10.21 -1.11 -28.14
C PHE A 109 8.71 -1.37 -28.32
N THR A 110 7.98 -1.56 -27.22
CA THR A 110 6.60 -2.01 -27.22
C THR A 110 5.71 -0.99 -26.53
N ILE A 111 4.54 -0.75 -27.11
CA ILE A 111 3.47 -0.02 -26.44
C ILE A 111 2.29 -0.96 -26.20
N LEU A 112 1.55 -0.70 -25.13
CA LEU A 112 0.26 -1.32 -24.89
C LEU A 112 -0.83 -0.38 -25.42
N VAL A 113 -1.60 -0.86 -26.39
CA VAL A 113 -2.76 -0.17 -26.95
C VAL A 113 -4.01 -0.76 -26.30
N ARG A 114 -4.92 0.09 -25.83
CA ARG A 114 -6.23 -0.28 -25.27
C ARG A 114 -7.34 0.53 -25.93
N SER A 115 -8.58 0.07 -25.79
CA SER A 115 -9.75 0.70 -26.41
C SER A 115 -9.67 0.79 -27.93
N VAL A 116 -9.24 -0.29 -28.58
CA VAL A 116 -9.34 -0.39 -30.04
C VAL A 116 -10.84 -0.31 -30.41
N PRO A 117 -11.25 0.56 -31.35
CA PRO A 117 -12.65 0.68 -31.76
C PRO A 117 -13.12 -0.64 -32.35
N TRP A 118 -14.34 -1.05 -31.95
CA TRP A 118 -14.96 -2.23 -32.52
C TRP A 118 -15.49 -1.92 -33.92
N SER A 119 -15.26 -2.83 -34.86
CA SER A 119 -15.84 -2.78 -36.19
C SER A 119 -16.55 -4.10 -36.51
N PRO A 120 -17.71 -4.07 -37.19
CA PRO A 120 -18.43 -5.28 -37.58
C PRO A 120 -17.69 -6.03 -38.71
N GLU A 121 -17.00 -5.30 -39.57
CA GLU A 121 -16.36 -5.82 -40.79
C GLU A 121 -14.97 -6.41 -40.54
N GLU A 122 -14.14 -5.79 -39.70
CA GLU A 122 -12.73 -6.17 -39.49
C GLU A 122 -12.47 -6.73 -38.07
N SER A 123 -11.52 -7.67 -37.93
CA SER A 123 -11.04 -8.13 -36.61
C SER A 123 -10.21 -7.04 -35.93
N TYR A 124 -10.05 -7.12 -34.60
CA TYR A 124 -9.21 -6.14 -33.90
C TYR A 124 -7.75 -6.20 -34.39
N CYS A 125 -7.28 -7.39 -34.78
CA CYS A 125 -5.98 -7.62 -35.39
C CYS A 125 -5.79 -6.77 -36.66
N GLU A 126 -6.72 -6.89 -37.62
CA GLU A 126 -6.63 -6.14 -38.88
C GLU A 126 -6.81 -4.64 -38.67
N THR A 127 -7.71 -4.21 -37.77
CA THR A 127 -7.88 -2.78 -37.45
C THR A 127 -6.61 -2.17 -36.86
N VAL A 128 -5.93 -2.86 -35.92
CA VAL A 128 -4.64 -2.40 -35.36
C VAL A 128 -3.57 -2.35 -36.44
N LYS A 129 -3.45 -3.39 -37.25
CA LYS A 129 -2.50 -3.45 -38.36
C LYS A 129 -2.70 -2.31 -39.34
N LYS A 130 -3.93 -2.06 -39.80
CA LYS A 130 -4.28 -0.98 -40.73
C LYS A 130 -3.94 0.39 -40.13
N PHE A 131 -4.32 0.64 -38.88
CA PHE A 131 -4.05 1.90 -38.20
C PHE A 131 -2.54 2.19 -38.11
N PHE A 132 -1.76 1.29 -37.53
CA PHE A 132 -0.32 1.53 -37.34
C PHE A 132 0.49 1.45 -38.63
N SER A 133 0.04 0.65 -39.62
CA SER A 133 0.68 0.65 -40.94
C SER A 133 0.43 1.95 -41.71
N SER A 134 -0.71 2.62 -41.47
CA SER A 134 -1.04 3.88 -42.15
C SER A 134 -0.36 5.08 -41.47
N TYR A 135 -0.49 5.20 -40.15
CA TYR A 135 0.02 6.36 -39.40
C TYR A 135 1.48 6.24 -38.97
N HIS A 136 2.02 5.02 -38.83
CA HIS A 136 3.37 4.75 -38.34
C HIS A 136 4.19 3.85 -39.28
N ALA A 137 3.91 3.88 -40.59
CA ALA A 137 4.45 2.98 -41.62
C ALA A 137 5.96 2.70 -41.53
N SER A 138 6.77 3.74 -41.33
CA SER A 138 8.24 3.63 -41.30
C SER A 138 8.77 2.92 -40.05
N THR A 139 8.05 3.02 -38.93
CA THR A 139 8.51 2.60 -37.60
C THR A 139 7.80 1.37 -37.06
N TYR A 140 6.60 1.06 -37.55
CA TYR A 140 5.83 -0.12 -37.19
C TYR A 140 6.58 -1.41 -37.56
N LEU A 141 6.61 -2.37 -36.64
CA LEU A 141 7.22 -3.68 -36.85
C LEU A 141 6.17 -4.78 -36.91
N SER A 142 5.41 -4.94 -35.83
CA SER A 142 4.39 -5.99 -35.68
C SER A 142 3.47 -5.66 -34.52
N HIS A 143 2.45 -6.50 -34.31
CA HIS A 143 1.56 -6.39 -33.16
C HIS A 143 1.12 -7.77 -32.66
N GLN A 144 0.68 -7.83 -31.42
CA GLN A 144 0.13 -9.02 -30.79
C GLN A 144 -1.19 -8.66 -30.09
N ILE A 145 -2.29 -9.24 -30.58
CA ILE A 145 -3.61 -9.10 -29.95
C ILE A 145 -3.68 -9.91 -28.65
N ILE A 146 -4.41 -9.36 -27.69
CA ILE A 146 -4.65 -10.00 -26.41
C ILE A 146 -5.99 -10.73 -26.47
N TYR A 147 -5.99 -12.00 -26.07
CA TYR A 147 -7.19 -12.83 -26.02
C TYR A 147 -7.64 -13.01 -24.57
N LYS A 148 -8.95 -13.07 -24.36
CA LYS A 148 -9.57 -13.33 -23.07
C LYS A 148 -9.32 -14.79 -22.69
N CYS A 149 -8.29 -15.01 -21.89
CA CYS A 149 -7.77 -16.34 -21.59
C CYS A 149 -8.43 -17.04 -20.39
N GLY A 150 -9.61 -16.59 -19.92
CA GLY A 150 -10.17 -16.99 -18.61
C GLY A 150 -10.18 -18.51 -18.34
N THR A 151 -10.61 -19.32 -19.31
CA THR A 151 -10.65 -20.79 -19.16
C THR A 151 -9.27 -21.43 -19.29
N VAL A 152 -8.45 -20.98 -20.24
CA VAL A 152 -7.11 -21.53 -20.52
C VAL A 152 -6.13 -21.18 -19.40
N GLN A 153 -6.23 -19.98 -18.84
CA GLN A 153 -5.42 -19.54 -17.73
C GLN A 153 -5.78 -20.29 -16.45
N LYS A 154 -7.07 -20.55 -16.20
CA LYS A 154 -7.50 -21.43 -15.11
C LYS A 154 -6.92 -22.84 -15.26
N MET A 155 -6.99 -23.43 -16.46
CA MET A 155 -6.38 -24.73 -16.74
C MET A 155 -4.87 -24.74 -16.53
N LYS A 156 -4.17 -23.67 -16.93
CA LYS A 156 -2.73 -23.53 -16.69
C LYS A 156 -2.40 -23.42 -15.20
N ASP A 157 -3.14 -22.58 -14.47
CA ASP A 157 -2.93 -22.36 -13.04
C ASP A 157 -3.22 -23.65 -12.24
N ASP A 158 -4.28 -24.38 -12.62
CA ASP A 158 -4.62 -25.70 -12.06
C ASP A 158 -3.51 -26.72 -12.36
N ALA A 159 -2.97 -26.74 -13.58
CA ALA A 159 -1.85 -27.61 -13.96
C ALA A 159 -0.55 -27.25 -13.21
N GLU A 160 -0.26 -25.96 -13.02
CA GLU A 160 0.91 -25.51 -12.24
C GLU A 160 0.76 -25.87 -10.76
N HIS A 161 -0.45 -25.74 -10.19
CA HIS A 161 -0.74 -26.18 -8.83
C HIS A 161 -0.52 -27.69 -8.67
N VAL A 162 -1.08 -28.50 -9.58
CA VAL A 162 -0.86 -29.96 -9.60
C VAL A 162 0.62 -30.29 -9.71
N PHE A 163 1.36 -29.61 -10.60
CA PHE A 163 2.80 -29.82 -10.74
C PHE A 163 3.58 -29.46 -9.47
N ARG A 164 3.22 -28.37 -8.77
CA ARG A 164 3.85 -28.00 -7.49
C ARG A 164 3.58 -29.02 -6.40
N VAL A 165 2.33 -29.46 -6.25
CA VAL A 165 1.95 -30.50 -5.29
C VAL A 165 2.70 -31.80 -5.59
N LEU A 166 2.82 -32.20 -6.86
CA LEU A 166 3.60 -33.37 -7.26
C LEU A 166 5.10 -33.20 -6.96
N LYS A 167 5.68 -32.03 -7.26
CA LYS A 167 7.10 -31.73 -7.03
C LYS A 167 7.45 -31.73 -5.54
N ASP A 168 6.63 -31.10 -4.71
CA ASP A 168 6.81 -31.06 -3.25
C ASP A 168 6.55 -32.44 -2.63
N GLY A 169 5.60 -33.20 -3.16
CA GLY A 169 5.33 -34.59 -2.76
C GLY A 169 6.40 -35.61 -3.17
N THR A 170 7.31 -35.25 -4.09
CA THR A 170 8.42 -36.15 -4.50
C THR A 170 9.62 -36.09 -3.54
N MET A 171 9.65 -35.14 -2.59
CA MET A 171 10.74 -35.00 -1.60
C MET A 171 10.51 -35.78 -0.29
N GLU A 172 9.32 -36.34 -0.06
CA GLU A 172 9.05 -37.22 1.09
C GLU A 172 8.78 -38.66 0.64
N ASN A 173 9.85 -39.34 0.24
CA ASN A 173 9.83 -40.79 0.02
C ASN A 173 9.92 -41.54 1.37
N THR A 174 9.04 -41.20 2.32
CA THR A 174 8.77 -42.03 3.50
C THR A 174 7.27 -42.06 3.72
N SER A 175 6.68 -43.08 3.12
CA SER A 175 5.27 -43.44 3.23
C SER A 175 4.81 -43.59 4.68
N LYS A 176 4.23 -42.51 5.23
CA LYS A 176 3.27 -42.59 6.34
C LYS A 176 2.10 -41.63 6.03
N PRO A 177 0.85 -42.12 6.01
CA PRO A 177 -0.30 -41.26 5.77
C PRO A 177 -0.46 -40.30 6.96
N ILE A 178 -0.35 -39.00 6.72
CA ILE A 178 -0.68 -37.97 7.71
C ILE A 178 -2.19 -37.83 7.74
N PHE A 179 -2.80 -38.37 8.80
CA PHE A 179 -4.20 -38.15 9.16
C PHE A 179 -4.34 -36.75 9.77
N THR A 180 -4.70 -35.74 8.97
CA THR A 180 -5.11 -34.44 9.49
C THR A 180 -6.59 -34.50 9.85
N HIS A 181 -6.87 -34.83 11.12
CA HIS A 181 -8.21 -34.83 11.68
C HIS A 181 -8.78 -33.41 11.74
N CYS A 182 -9.81 -33.10 10.95
CA CYS A 182 -10.56 -31.85 11.04
C CYS A 182 -11.53 -31.92 12.23
N CYS A 183 -11.29 -31.11 13.27
CA CYS A 183 -12.05 -31.16 14.52
C CYS A 183 -13.51 -30.69 14.45
N SER A 184 -14.07 -30.37 13.27
CA SER A 184 -15.45 -29.86 13.15
C SER A 184 -16.35 -30.59 12.16
N CYS A 185 -15.85 -31.55 11.39
CA CYS A 185 -16.67 -32.40 10.52
C CYS A 185 -16.05 -33.81 10.46
N GLY A 186 -16.68 -34.79 11.11
CA GLY A 186 -16.24 -36.19 11.16
C GLY A 186 -16.43 -36.93 9.83
N GLY A 187 -15.78 -36.47 8.78
CA GLY A 187 -15.76 -37.11 7.46
C GLY A 187 -14.36 -37.58 7.10
N ASN A 188 -14.21 -38.88 6.84
CA ASN A 188 -12.96 -39.50 6.42
C ASN A 188 -12.71 -39.22 4.92
N THR A 189 -11.67 -38.47 4.56
CA THR A 189 -11.33 -38.21 3.15
C THR A 189 -10.05 -38.97 2.76
N ASN A 190 -10.22 -40.03 1.98
CA ASN A 190 -9.09 -40.72 1.33
C ASN A 190 -8.48 -39.77 0.29
N SER A 191 -7.23 -39.35 0.53
CA SER A 191 -6.53 -38.34 -0.25
C SER A 191 -5.87 -38.93 -1.50
N PHE A 192 -6.65 -39.41 -2.47
CA PHE A 192 -6.25 -39.50 -3.88
C PHE A 192 -7.52 -39.52 -4.75
N GLN A 193 -8.14 -38.37 -4.95
CA GLN A 193 -9.12 -38.23 -6.00
C GLN A 193 -8.36 -38.01 -7.31
N MET A 194 -8.16 -39.11 -8.06
CA MET A 194 -7.74 -39.04 -9.45
C MET A 194 -8.71 -38.10 -10.16
N ILE A 195 -8.19 -36.98 -10.67
CA ILE A 195 -8.97 -36.07 -11.51
C ILE A 195 -9.37 -36.91 -12.72
N ASN A 196 -10.61 -37.41 -12.72
CA ASN A 196 -11.23 -37.85 -13.96
C ASN A 196 -11.21 -36.61 -14.85
N VAL A 197 -10.38 -36.65 -15.88
CA VAL A 197 -10.49 -35.76 -17.02
C VAL A 197 -11.81 -36.13 -17.66
N GLU A 198 -12.89 -35.62 -17.09
CA GLU A 198 -14.19 -35.56 -17.72
C GLU A 198 -13.98 -34.68 -18.93
N ARG A 199 -13.66 -35.35 -20.05
CA ARG A 199 -13.69 -34.78 -21.38
C ARG A 199 -15.12 -34.25 -21.51
N ASN A 200 -15.31 -32.97 -21.26
CA ASN A 200 -16.57 -32.27 -21.45
C ASN A 200 -16.96 -32.39 -22.93
N SER A 201 -17.60 -33.49 -23.29
CA SER A 201 -18.38 -33.66 -24.52
C SER A 201 -19.68 -32.86 -24.48
N ALA A 202 -19.86 -31.99 -23.48
CA ALA A 202 -20.97 -31.03 -23.37
C ALA A 202 -20.71 -29.71 -24.10
N LEU A 203 -19.63 -29.60 -24.90
CA LEU A 203 -19.40 -28.51 -25.85
C LEU A 203 -19.30 -29.03 -27.30
N GLU A 204 -20.12 -30.02 -27.66
CA GLU A 204 -20.30 -30.42 -29.07
C GLU A 204 -21.76 -30.31 -29.54
N SER A 205 -22.62 -29.60 -28.79
CA SER A 205 -24.03 -29.44 -29.14
C SER A 205 -24.48 -27.98 -29.23
N THR A 206 -23.66 -27.09 -29.81
CA THR A 206 -24.19 -25.81 -30.32
C THR A 206 -23.39 -25.31 -31.52
N THR A 207 -23.97 -25.57 -32.70
CA THR A 207 -23.82 -24.86 -33.98
C THR A 207 -22.48 -24.91 -34.72
N ASN A 208 -22.59 -25.23 -36.01
CA ASN A 208 -21.64 -25.06 -37.11
C ASN A 208 -21.12 -23.61 -37.24
N THR A 209 -20.43 -23.10 -36.24
CA THR A 209 -19.77 -21.80 -36.25
C THR A 209 -18.30 -22.05 -36.56
N SER A 210 -17.77 -21.43 -37.61
CA SER A 210 -16.36 -21.57 -37.97
C SER A 210 -15.45 -21.26 -36.77
N PRO A 211 -14.34 -21.99 -36.59
CA PRO A 211 -13.42 -21.77 -35.46
C PRO A 211 -12.90 -20.32 -35.38
N ASP A 212 -12.90 -19.62 -36.51
CA ASP A 212 -12.51 -18.22 -36.66
C ASP A 212 -13.46 -17.23 -35.94
N LEU A 213 -14.79 -17.48 -35.98
CA LEU A 213 -15.78 -16.63 -35.31
C LEU A 213 -15.74 -16.77 -33.79
N ASP A 214 -15.36 -17.93 -33.27
CA ASP A 214 -15.21 -18.15 -31.82
C ASP A 214 -13.90 -17.54 -31.28
N MET A 215 -12.86 -17.44 -32.10
CA MET A 215 -11.63 -16.69 -31.80
C MET A 215 -11.87 -15.18 -31.75
N ARG A 216 -12.63 -14.63 -32.72
CA ARG A 216 -12.95 -13.18 -32.77
C ARG A 216 -13.74 -12.69 -31.57
N LYS A 217 -14.64 -13.52 -31.00
CA LYS A 217 -15.37 -13.20 -29.76
C LYS A 217 -14.47 -13.15 -28.51
N LYS A 218 -13.32 -13.83 -28.55
CA LYS A 218 -12.36 -13.88 -27.45
C LYS A 218 -11.29 -12.80 -27.55
N GLU A 219 -11.21 -12.06 -28.65
CA GLU A 219 -10.30 -10.92 -28.78
C GLU A 219 -10.68 -9.80 -27.80
N CYS A 220 -9.69 -9.30 -27.06
CA CYS A 220 -9.83 -8.09 -26.29
C CYS A 220 -9.52 -6.88 -27.17
N ALA A 221 -10.15 -5.73 -26.87
CA ALA A 221 -9.84 -4.44 -27.51
C ALA A 221 -8.49 -3.87 -27.01
N ALA A 222 -7.46 -4.71 -26.92
CA ALA A 222 -6.13 -4.38 -26.45
C ALA A 222 -5.06 -5.20 -27.21
N ALA A 223 -3.93 -4.56 -27.50
CA ALA A 223 -2.83 -5.14 -28.26
C ALA A 223 -1.48 -4.62 -27.77
N PHE A 224 -0.44 -5.44 -27.87
CA PHE A 224 0.93 -4.98 -27.82
C PHE A 224 1.40 -4.63 -29.22
N VAL A 225 1.95 -3.44 -29.42
CA VAL A 225 2.46 -2.99 -30.72
C VAL A 225 3.96 -2.77 -30.61
N PHE A 226 4.70 -3.39 -31.51
CA PHE A 226 6.16 -3.38 -31.56
C PHE A 226 6.66 -2.40 -32.61
N PHE A 227 7.69 -1.64 -32.26
CA PHE A 227 8.33 -0.66 -33.14
C PHE A 227 9.79 -1.01 -33.38
N LYS A 228 10.33 -0.58 -34.52
CA LYS A 228 11.74 -0.72 -34.88
C LYS A 228 12.69 0.12 -34.01
N SER A 229 12.19 1.20 -33.40
CA SER A 229 12.97 2.15 -32.61
C SER A 229 12.31 2.47 -31.27
N ARG A 230 13.13 2.59 -30.21
CA ARG A 230 12.70 3.01 -28.86
C ARG A 230 12.05 4.39 -28.87
N TYR A 231 12.60 5.30 -29.67
CA TYR A 231 12.07 6.66 -29.81
C TYR A 231 10.65 6.65 -30.38
N ALA A 232 10.39 5.82 -31.40
CA ALA A 232 9.08 5.70 -32.01
C ALA A 232 8.04 5.12 -31.04
N ALA A 233 8.40 4.07 -30.29
CA ALA A 233 7.52 3.52 -29.26
C ALA A 233 7.20 4.56 -28.17
N LEU A 234 8.21 5.28 -27.67
CA LEU A 234 8.00 6.33 -26.68
C LEU A 234 7.09 7.44 -27.23
N LEU A 235 7.34 7.90 -28.46
CA LEU A 235 6.54 8.95 -29.10
C LEU A 235 5.08 8.50 -29.27
N ALA A 236 4.84 7.29 -29.78
CA ALA A 236 3.50 6.73 -29.95
C ALA A 236 2.74 6.54 -28.62
N SER A 237 3.46 6.29 -27.51
CA SER A 237 2.88 6.19 -26.17
C SER A 237 2.53 7.54 -25.51
N LYS A 238 3.03 8.66 -26.06
CA LYS A 238 2.83 10.01 -25.51
C LYS A 238 1.88 10.85 -26.33
N ILE A 239 1.77 10.58 -27.62
CA ILE A 239 0.87 11.29 -28.52
C ILE A 239 -0.55 10.74 -28.38
N LEU A 240 -1.53 11.64 -28.41
CA LEU A 240 -2.92 11.29 -28.53
C LEU A 240 -3.21 10.80 -29.95
N GLN A 241 -3.63 9.54 -30.07
CA GLN A 241 -3.80 8.86 -31.37
C GLN A 241 -5.10 9.23 -32.09
N SER A 242 -6.11 9.73 -31.37
CA SER A 242 -7.43 10.06 -31.92
C SER A 242 -8.04 11.26 -31.21
N SER A 243 -8.93 12.00 -31.88
CA SER A 243 -9.68 13.11 -31.28
C SER A 243 -10.49 12.69 -30.05
N ASN A 244 -10.91 11.43 -29.97
CA ASN A 244 -11.55 10.89 -28.78
C ASN A 244 -10.51 10.26 -27.84
N PRO A 245 -10.28 10.82 -26.64
CA PRO A 245 -9.26 10.35 -25.71
C PRO A 245 -9.58 9.01 -25.03
N MET A 246 -10.78 8.46 -25.23
CA MET A 246 -11.16 7.14 -24.73
C MET A 246 -10.88 6.01 -25.74
N LEU A 247 -10.54 6.34 -26.98
CA LEU A 247 -10.20 5.38 -28.05
C LEU A 247 -8.69 5.40 -28.31
N TRP A 248 -8.14 4.28 -28.75
CA TRP A 248 -6.70 4.15 -29.07
C TRP A 248 -5.79 4.65 -27.94
N VAL A 249 -6.10 4.25 -26.71
CA VAL A 249 -5.31 4.65 -25.54
C VAL A 249 -3.99 3.91 -25.55
N THR A 250 -2.89 4.64 -25.68
CA THR A 250 -1.53 4.08 -25.72
C THR A 250 -0.81 4.34 -24.40
N ASP A 251 -0.22 3.29 -23.85
CA ASP A 251 0.63 3.33 -22.67
C ASP A 251 1.98 2.65 -22.99
N VAL A 252 3.05 3.03 -22.29
CA VAL A 252 4.32 2.29 -22.37
C VAL A 252 4.08 0.87 -21.84
N ALA A 253 4.52 -0.14 -22.59
CA ALA A 253 4.33 -1.52 -22.18
C ALA A 253 5.15 -1.82 -20.90
N PRO A 254 4.55 -2.39 -19.85
CA PRO A 254 5.32 -2.88 -18.72
C PRO A 254 6.17 -4.09 -19.13
N GLU A 255 7.16 -4.43 -18.31
CA GLU A 255 7.97 -5.63 -18.54
C GLU A 255 7.08 -6.88 -18.54
N PRO A 256 7.38 -7.91 -19.36
CA PRO A 256 6.52 -9.08 -19.51
C PRO A 256 6.15 -9.78 -18.19
N GLN A 257 7.05 -9.78 -17.21
CA GLN A 257 6.83 -10.36 -15.87
C GLN A 257 6.01 -9.45 -14.94
N ASP A 258 6.00 -8.15 -15.21
CA ASP A 258 5.26 -7.13 -14.46
C ASP A 258 3.84 -6.91 -15.02
N VAL A 259 3.53 -7.46 -16.19
CA VAL A 259 2.18 -7.42 -16.79
C VAL A 259 1.17 -8.15 -15.89
N TYR A 260 0.05 -7.50 -15.59
CA TYR A 260 -1.08 -8.09 -14.88
C TYR A 260 -2.24 -8.39 -15.84
N TRP A 261 -2.20 -9.59 -16.43
CA TRP A 261 -3.08 -10.03 -17.52
C TRP A 261 -4.58 -9.89 -17.24
N SER A 262 -5.02 -10.15 -16.01
CA SER A 262 -6.45 -10.11 -15.64
C SER A 262 -7.10 -8.73 -15.83
N ASN A 263 -6.31 -7.65 -15.79
CA ASN A 263 -6.83 -6.28 -15.89
C ASN A 263 -6.71 -5.66 -17.30
N ILE A 264 -6.01 -6.30 -18.24
CA ILE A 264 -5.73 -5.70 -19.55
C ILE A 264 -6.99 -5.66 -20.43
N CYS A 265 -7.82 -6.71 -20.34
CA CYS A 265 -9.06 -6.83 -21.10
C CYS A 265 -10.24 -6.03 -20.51
N ILE A 266 -10.02 -5.22 -19.48
CA ILE A 266 -11.09 -4.40 -18.89
C ILE A 266 -11.40 -3.23 -19.85
N PRO A 267 -12.69 -3.00 -20.21
CA PRO A 267 -13.06 -1.89 -21.07
C PRO A 267 -12.74 -0.55 -20.38
N TYR A 268 -12.17 0.38 -21.14
CA TYR A 268 -11.66 1.64 -20.59
C TYR A 268 -12.75 2.52 -19.97
N ARG A 269 -13.97 2.45 -20.51
CA ARG A 269 -15.16 3.09 -19.94
C ARG A 269 -15.49 2.59 -18.52
N GLN A 270 -15.09 1.39 -18.15
CA GLN A 270 -15.33 0.86 -16.79
C GLN A 270 -14.20 1.23 -15.83
N LEU A 271 -13.01 1.60 -16.32
CA LEU A 271 -11.84 1.88 -15.47
C LEU A 271 -12.06 3.09 -14.56
N TRP A 272 -12.66 4.17 -15.05
CA TRP A 272 -12.90 5.36 -14.22
C TRP A 272 -13.94 5.06 -13.11
N ILE A 273 -15.00 4.31 -13.43
CA ILE A 273 -16.00 3.85 -12.45
C ILE A 273 -15.34 2.99 -11.38
N ARG A 274 -14.49 2.02 -11.78
CA ARG A 274 -13.75 1.17 -10.85
C ARG A 274 -12.85 2.00 -9.93
N LYS A 275 -12.10 2.97 -10.48
CA LYS A 275 -11.23 3.86 -9.70
C LYS A 275 -12.02 4.71 -8.68
N ILE A 276 -13.17 5.23 -9.07
CA ILE A 276 -14.04 6.00 -8.14
C ILE A 276 -14.60 5.06 -7.07
N ALA A 277 -15.09 3.87 -7.46
CA ALA A 277 -15.62 2.90 -6.52
C ALA A 277 -14.57 2.43 -5.50
N THR A 278 -13.33 2.16 -5.92
CA THR A 278 -12.24 1.77 -5.01
C THR A 278 -11.79 2.92 -4.13
N LEU A 279 -11.83 4.17 -4.61
CA LEU A 279 -11.57 5.36 -3.80
C LEU A 279 -12.62 5.50 -2.69
N ILE A 280 -13.91 5.43 -3.05
CA ILE A 280 -15.01 5.49 -2.08
C ILE A 280 -14.91 4.33 -1.08
N ALA A 281 -14.64 3.10 -1.55
CA ALA A 281 -14.45 1.95 -0.67
C ALA A 281 -13.26 2.14 0.28
N SER A 282 -12.16 2.73 -0.19
CA SER A 282 -11.00 3.03 0.65
C SER A 282 -11.34 4.06 1.73
N ILE A 283 -12.07 5.13 1.37
CA ILE A 283 -12.54 6.15 2.33
C ILE A 283 -13.52 5.55 3.34
N ALA A 284 -14.48 4.73 2.88
CA ALA A 284 -15.42 4.06 3.76
C ALA A 284 -14.70 3.12 4.74
N PHE A 285 -13.71 2.35 4.26
CA PHE A 285 -12.86 1.51 5.10
C PHE A 285 -12.12 2.33 6.17
N MET A 286 -11.59 3.50 5.81
CA MET A 286 -10.94 4.42 6.75
C MET A 286 -11.87 4.89 7.86
N LEU A 287 -13.12 5.20 7.52
CA LEU A 287 -14.15 5.62 8.49
C LEU A 287 -14.57 4.46 9.40
N VAL A 288 -14.79 3.26 8.83
CA VAL A 288 -15.12 2.06 9.62
C VAL A 288 -13.98 1.69 10.56
N PHE A 289 -12.72 1.90 10.15
CA PHE A 289 -11.55 1.67 10.99
C PHE A 289 -11.47 2.62 12.20
N LEU A 290 -12.27 3.68 12.27
CA LEU A 290 -12.40 4.49 13.48
C LEU A 290 -13.05 3.69 14.63
N LEU A 291 -13.92 2.72 14.34
CA LEU A 291 -14.58 1.89 15.36
C LEU A 291 -13.58 1.08 16.21
N PRO A 292 -12.69 0.25 15.63
CA PRO A 292 -11.72 -0.48 16.44
C PRO A 292 -10.73 0.44 17.15
N VAL A 293 -10.35 1.55 16.53
CA VAL A 293 -9.42 2.54 17.13
C VAL A 293 -10.03 3.21 18.35
N THR A 294 -11.27 3.70 18.23
CA THR A 294 -12.01 4.31 19.35
C THR A 294 -12.30 3.30 20.46
N PHE A 295 -12.56 2.04 20.12
CA PHE A 295 -12.68 0.96 21.08
C PHE A 295 -11.38 0.73 21.87
N VAL A 296 -10.24 0.55 21.18
CA VAL A 296 -8.90 0.42 21.79
C VAL A 296 -8.60 1.62 22.68
N GLN A 297 -8.91 2.83 22.18
CA GLN A 297 -8.69 4.07 22.91
C GLN A 297 -9.57 4.15 24.17
N GLY A 298 -10.83 3.70 24.10
CA GLY A 298 -11.72 3.60 25.25
C GLY A 298 -11.19 2.66 26.34
N LEU A 299 -10.57 1.54 25.96
CA LEU A 299 -9.96 0.60 26.90
C LEU A 299 -8.80 1.21 27.69
N THR A 300 -8.09 2.20 27.14
CA THR A 300 -7.02 2.90 27.87
C THR A 300 -7.54 3.84 28.97
N GLN A 301 -8.80 4.29 28.90
CA GLN A 301 -9.42 5.19 29.88
C GLN A 301 -10.35 4.41 30.83
N LEU A 302 -9.77 3.50 31.60
CA LEU A 302 -10.52 2.62 32.50
C LEU A 302 -11.40 3.35 33.52
N ASP A 303 -10.97 4.49 34.06
CA ASP A 303 -11.75 5.22 35.08
C ASP A 303 -13.13 5.66 34.56
N LYS A 304 -13.22 5.91 33.25
CA LYS A 304 -14.49 6.24 32.58
C LYS A 304 -15.26 4.99 32.20
N LEU A 305 -14.57 3.92 31.80
CA LEU A 305 -15.18 2.65 31.43
C LEU A 305 -15.79 1.93 32.65
N GLN A 306 -15.13 1.97 33.81
CA GLN A 306 -15.60 1.41 35.07
C GLN A 306 -16.86 2.12 35.59
N LYS A 307 -16.98 3.44 35.33
CA LYS A 307 -18.21 4.20 35.62
C LYS A 307 -19.35 3.87 34.66
N MET A 308 -19.04 3.55 33.40
CA MET A 308 -20.04 3.22 32.37
C MET A 308 -20.51 1.76 32.45
N PHE A 309 -19.63 0.86 32.90
CA PHE A 309 -19.87 -0.58 32.96
C PHE A 309 -19.44 -1.16 34.33
N PRO A 310 -20.34 -1.19 35.33
CA PRO A 310 -19.99 -1.62 36.69
C PRO A 310 -19.53 -3.08 36.79
N PHE A 311 -19.87 -3.95 35.82
CA PHE A 311 -19.43 -5.35 35.80
C PHE A 311 -17.91 -5.53 35.59
N LEU A 312 -17.24 -4.58 34.92
CA LEU A 312 -15.79 -4.62 34.72
C LEU A 312 -15.01 -4.41 36.01
N THR A 313 -15.63 -3.74 36.99
CA THR A 313 -15.05 -3.46 38.31
C THR A 313 -14.68 -4.72 39.08
N GLU A 314 -15.47 -5.78 38.91
CA GLU A 314 -15.28 -7.05 39.63
C GLU A 314 -14.13 -7.86 39.03
N ILE A 315 -13.97 -7.82 37.70
CA ILE A 315 -12.91 -8.51 36.95
C ILE A 315 -11.55 -7.80 37.11
N LEU A 316 -11.55 -6.46 37.24
CA LEU A 316 -10.33 -5.64 37.39
C LEU A 316 -9.77 -5.55 38.82
N LYS A 317 -10.37 -6.22 39.82
CA LYS A 317 -9.87 -6.19 41.21
C LYS A 317 -8.43 -6.71 41.36
N SER A 318 -7.97 -7.60 40.47
CA SER A 318 -6.60 -8.10 40.52
C SER A 318 -5.63 -7.15 39.82
N LYS A 319 -4.58 -6.73 40.55
CA LYS A 319 -3.56 -5.77 40.09
C LYS A 319 -2.88 -6.20 38.78
N MET A 320 -2.70 -7.52 38.60
CA MET A 320 -2.07 -8.11 37.41
C MET A 320 -2.99 -8.06 36.17
N VAL A 321 -4.27 -8.39 36.30
CA VAL A 321 -5.24 -8.33 35.18
C VAL A 321 -5.45 -6.88 34.76
N ASN A 322 -5.53 -5.95 35.71
CA ASN A 322 -5.63 -4.53 35.42
C ASN A 322 -4.44 -4.03 34.57
N GLN A 323 -3.20 -4.39 34.93
CA GLN A 323 -2.00 -4.01 34.17
C GLN A 323 -1.94 -4.62 32.75
N VAL A 324 -2.38 -5.88 32.59
CA VAL A 324 -2.40 -6.55 31.28
C VAL A 324 -3.49 -5.97 30.37
N VAL A 325 -4.69 -5.72 30.92
CA VAL A 325 -5.83 -5.18 30.18
C VAL A 325 -5.63 -3.71 29.79
N THR A 326 -4.90 -2.92 30.59
CA THR A 326 -4.62 -1.51 30.29
C THR A 326 -3.45 -1.31 29.33
N GLY A 327 -2.37 -2.07 29.50
CA GLY A 327 -1.14 -1.84 28.74
C GLY A 327 -1.02 -2.69 27.49
N TYR A 328 -1.26 -4.00 27.61
CA TYR A 328 -0.92 -4.96 26.57
C TYR A 328 -2.08 -5.25 25.62
N LEU A 329 -3.29 -5.46 26.16
CA LEU A 329 -4.47 -5.83 25.37
C LEU A 329 -4.84 -4.79 24.30
N PRO A 330 -4.88 -3.47 24.57
CA PRO A 330 -5.24 -2.47 23.56
C PRO A 330 -4.19 -2.41 22.46
N SER A 331 -2.91 -2.51 22.82
CA SER A 331 -1.78 -2.55 21.89
C SER A 331 -1.85 -3.78 20.97
N LEU A 332 -2.14 -4.96 21.51
CA LEU A 332 -2.25 -6.21 20.74
C LEU A 332 -3.41 -6.15 19.73
N ILE A 333 -4.58 -5.67 20.18
CA ILE A 333 -5.77 -5.51 19.33
C ILE A 333 -5.49 -4.52 18.19
N LEU A 334 -4.85 -3.39 18.50
CA LEU A 334 -4.49 -2.39 17.49
C LEU A 334 -3.51 -2.95 16.45
N VAL A 335 -2.47 -3.67 16.88
CA VAL A 335 -1.49 -4.31 15.98
C VAL A 335 -2.18 -5.32 15.07
N LEU A 336 -3.10 -6.14 15.60
CA LEU A 336 -3.85 -7.12 14.82
C LEU A 336 -4.68 -6.43 13.72
N PHE A 337 -5.40 -5.36 14.07
CA PHE A 337 -6.17 -4.59 13.10
C PHE A 337 -5.30 -3.87 12.07
N LEU A 338 -4.15 -3.31 12.47
CA LEU A 338 -3.21 -2.68 11.56
C LEU A 338 -2.59 -3.68 10.57
N PHE A 339 -2.34 -4.93 11.00
CA PHE A 339 -1.84 -5.98 10.11
C PHE A 339 -2.83 -6.33 8.97
N ALA A 340 -4.14 -6.17 9.20
CA ALA A 340 -5.16 -6.40 8.19
C ALA A 340 -5.23 -5.30 7.10
N VAL A 341 -4.66 -4.12 7.34
CA VAL A 341 -4.79 -2.96 6.44
C VAL A 341 -4.04 -3.13 5.11
N PRO A 342 -2.74 -3.49 5.07
CA PRO A 342 -2.02 -3.63 3.80
C PRO A 342 -2.65 -4.68 2.84
N PRO A 343 -3.08 -5.86 3.31
CA PRO A 343 -3.83 -6.82 2.47
C PRO A 343 -5.11 -6.23 1.88
N MET A 344 -5.91 -5.49 2.67
CA MET A 344 -7.13 -4.85 2.18
C MET A 344 -6.85 -3.76 1.14
N MET A 345 -5.83 -2.93 1.36
CA MET A 345 -5.42 -1.91 0.38
C MET A 345 -4.87 -2.52 -0.92
N MET A 346 -4.21 -3.68 -0.83
CA MET A 346 -3.79 -4.48 -1.98
C MET A 346 -4.98 -5.06 -2.76
N LEU A 347 -6.06 -5.46 -2.06
CA LEU A 347 -7.31 -5.89 -2.68
C LEU A 347 -8.00 -4.72 -3.41
N PHE A 348 -8.15 -3.56 -2.78
CA PHE A 348 -8.72 -2.39 -3.47
C PHE A 348 -7.90 -1.99 -4.69
N SER A 349 -6.57 -2.07 -4.60
CA SER A 349 -5.68 -1.75 -5.72
C SER A 349 -5.71 -2.80 -6.85
N SER A 350 -6.11 -4.05 -6.59
CA SER A 350 -6.30 -5.04 -7.65
C SER A 350 -7.56 -4.76 -8.47
N LEU A 351 -8.61 -4.27 -7.82
CA LEU A 351 -9.91 -3.94 -8.42
C LEU A 351 -9.88 -2.66 -9.28
N GLU A 352 -8.90 -1.77 -9.07
CA GLU A 352 -8.70 -0.52 -9.83
C GLU A 352 -8.44 -0.72 -11.32
N GLY A 353 -7.99 -1.90 -11.73
CA GLY A 353 -7.63 -2.15 -13.12
C GLY A 353 -6.22 -1.69 -13.49
N CYS A 354 -5.26 -1.70 -12.55
CA CYS A 354 -3.85 -1.46 -12.87
C CYS A 354 -3.32 -2.52 -13.84
N ILE A 355 -2.66 -2.08 -14.92
CA ILE A 355 -2.07 -2.95 -15.96
C ILE A 355 -0.78 -3.66 -15.52
N SER A 356 -0.07 -3.09 -14.54
CA SER A 356 1.20 -3.61 -14.04
C SER A 356 1.12 -3.99 -12.55
N ARG A 357 1.86 -5.02 -12.16
CA ARG A 357 1.98 -5.46 -10.76
C ARG A 357 2.69 -4.40 -9.93
N SER A 358 3.70 -3.74 -10.48
CA SER A 358 4.40 -2.59 -9.90
C SER A 358 3.46 -1.40 -9.65
N GLY A 359 2.60 -1.08 -10.62
CA GLY A 359 1.59 -0.02 -10.51
C GLY A 359 0.58 -0.33 -9.42
N ARG A 360 0.11 -1.57 -9.33
CA ARG A 360 -0.77 -2.05 -8.25
C ARG A 360 -0.13 -1.89 -6.87
N LYS A 361 1.12 -2.35 -6.70
CA LYS A 361 1.87 -2.21 -5.43
C LYS A 361 2.06 -0.74 -5.05
N LYS A 362 2.40 0.11 -6.01
CA LYS A 362 2.54 1.56 -5.80
C LYS A 362 1.21 2.18 -5.34
N SER A 363 0.10 1.84 -5.99
CA SER A 363 -1.23 2.32 -5.61
C SER A 363 -1.62 1.87 -4.20
N ALA A 364 -1.34 0.61 -3.84
CA ALA A 364 -1.59 0.10 -2.50
C ALA A 364 -0.74 0.81 -1.44
N CYS A 365 0.53 1.06 -1.71
CA CYS A 365 1.43 1.82 -0.83
C CYS A 365 0.89 3.23 -0.56
N TRP A 366 0.43 3.93 -1.60
CA TRP A 366 -0.21 5.25 -1.43
C TRP A 366 -1.46 5.19 -0.54
N LYS A 367 -2.32 4.19 -0.72
CA LYS A 367 -3.51 4.03 0.13
C LYS A 367 -3.15 3.73 1.58
N VAL A 368 -2.15 2.88 1.82
CA VAL A 368 -1.63 2.62 3.16
C VAL A 368 -1.04 3.89 3.78
N LEU A 369 -0.29 4.69 3.01
CA LEU A 369 0.25 5.96 3.50
C LEU A 369 -0.87 6.93 3.91
N TYR A 370 -1.87 7.14 3.06
CA TYR A 370 -3.04 7.95 3.41
C TYR A 370 -3.76 7.40 4.63
N PHE A 371 -3.83 6.06 4.76
CA PHE A 371 -4.43 5.42 5.92
C PHE A 371 -3.67 5.67 7.20
N LEU A 372 -2.35 5.55 7.18
CA LEU A 372 -1.52 5.82 8.36
C LEU A 372 -1.64 7.28 8.77
N ILE A 373 -1.60 8.22 7.82
CA ILE A 373 -1.78 9.66 8.09
C ILE A 373 -3.16 9.91 8.71
N TRP A 374 -4.22 9.34 8.12
CA TRP A 374 -5.58 9.45 8.63
C TRP A 374 -5.72 8.84 10.03
N ASN A 375 -5.18 7.64 10.24
CA ASN A 375 -5.22 6.92 11.50
C ASN A 375 -4.53 7.72 12.61
N VAL A 376 -3.32 8.22 12.38
CA VAL A 376 -2.59 9.05 13.36
C VAL A 376 -3.35 10.34 13.66
N PHE A 377 -3.88 11.03 12.64
CA PHE A 377 -4.65 12.26 12.84
C PHE A 377 -5.91 12.00 13.69
N PHE A 378 -6.69 10.97 13.38
CA PHE A 378 -7.93 10.67 14.09
C PHE A 378 -7.70 10.10 15.48
N VAL A 379 -6.71 9.22 15.67
CA VAL A 379 -6.28 8.79 17.01
C VAL A 379 -6.02 10.03 17.86
N ASN A 380 -5.24 10.99 17.38
CA ASN A 380 -4.93 12.20 18.14
C ASN A 380 -6.17 13.06 18.48
N VAL A 381 -7.15 13.16 17.57
CA VAL A 381 -8.41 13.86 17.84
C VAL A 381 -9.21 13.16 18.96
N PHE A 382 -9.20 11.82 19.00
CA PHE A 382 -10.01 11.05 19.95
C PHE A 382 -9.28 10.71 21.29
N THR A 383 -7.95 10.68 21.32
CA THR A 383 -7.15 10.21 22.47
C THR A 383 -7.01 11.23 23.61
N GLY A 384 -7.13 12.54 23.38
CA GLY A 384 -6.72 13.54 24.38
C GLY A 384 -7.80 14.48 24.92
N SER A 385 -8.69 14.98 24.06
CA SER A 385 -9.48 16.19 24.37
C SER A 385 -10.98 15.98 24.30
N VAL A 386 -11.46 15.12 23.40
CA VAL A 386 -12.90 15.00 23.10
C VAL A 386 -13.70 14.37 24.24
N ILE A 387 -13.17 13.38 24.95
CA ILE A 387 -13.95 12.71 26.01
C ILE A 387 -14.07 13.60 27.27
N SER A 388 -13.16 14.55 27.50
CA SER A 388 -13.27 15.54 28.59
C SER A 388 -13.91 16.87 28.16
N GLN A 389 -13.93 17.17 26.86
CA GLN A 389 -14.49 18.40 26.27
C GLN A 389 -15.75 18.14 25.42
N LEU A 390 -16.42 17.00 25.59
CA LEU A 390 -17.66 16.68 24.88
C LEU A 390 -18.79 17.70 25.16
N SER A 391 -18.63 18.54 26.19
CA SER A 391 -19.48 19.71 26.49
C SER A 391 -19.09 21.00 25.75
N VAL A 392 -18.04 21.01 24.93
CA VAL A 392 -17.45 22.21 24.28
C VAL A 392 -17.43 22.11 22.76
N PHE A 393 -18.28 21.28 22.14
CA PHE A 393 -18.42 21.16 20.67
C PHE A 393 -19.02 22.41 19.96
N SER A 394 -18.89 23.60 20.54
CA SER A 394 -19.46 24.84 19.98
C SER A 394 -18.50 25.68 19.14
N SER A 395 -17.20 25.35 19.06
CA SER A 395 -16.22 26.20 18.36
C SER A 395 -15.17 25.41 17.58
N VAL A 396 -15.25 25.45 16.24
CA VAL A 396 -14.22 24.95 15.30
C VAL A 396 -12.91 25.75 15.42
N ALA A 397 -12.95 26.93 16.05
CA ALA A 397 -11.79 27.82 16.19
C ALA A 397 -10.74 27.32 17.20
N ASP A 398 -11.11 26.46 18.15
CA ASP A 398 -10.20 25.95 19.20
C ASP A 398 -9.45 24.67 18.80
N LEU A 399 -9.78 24.09 17.63
CA LEU A 399 -9.16 22.87 17.10
C LEU A 399 -7.61 22.96 17.00
N PRO A 400 -7.01 24.06 16.50
CA PRO A 400 -5.54 24.15 16.41
C PRO A 400 -4.86 24.15 17.78
N VAL A 401 -5.48 24.79 18.78
CA VAL A 401 -4.94 24.89 20.14
C VAL A 401 -5.05 23.54 20.87
N GLN A 402 -6.15 22.82 20.66
CA GLN A 402 -6.32 21.46 21.18
C GLN A 402 -5.33 20.47 20.56
N LEU A 403 -5.11 20.57 19.24
CA LEU A 403 -4.14 19.74 18.54
C LEU A 403 -2.70 20.01 19.03
N ALA A 404 -2.35 21.28 19.26
CA ALA A 404 -1.03 21.68 19.76
C ALA A 404 -0.72 21.12 21.15
N LYS A 405 -1.74 20.92 22.01
CA LYS A 405 -1.59 20.30 23.34
C LYS A 405 -1.62 18.76 23.28
N ALA A 406 -2.39 18.17 22.36
CA ALA A 406 -2.54 16.73 22.24
C ALA A 406 -1.35 16.06 21.56
N VAL A 407 -0.72 16.68 20.56
CA VAL A 407 0.39 16.06 19.80
C VAL A 407 1.60 15.70 20.68
N PRO A 408 2.09 16.58 21.59
CA PRO A 408 3.23 16.24 22.45
C PRO A 408 2.93 15.10 23.45
N SER A 409 1.71 14.99 23.97
CA SER A 409 1.35 13.92 24.92
C SER A 409 1.27 12.53 24.26
N GLN A 410 1.08 12.48 22.94
CA GLN A 410 1.10 11.24 22.16
C GLN A 410 2.51 10.73 21.85
N VAL A 411 3.53 11.58 21.96
CA VAL A 411 4.93 11.18 21.78
C VAL A 411 5.27 10.00 22.70
N ILE A 412 4.75 9.98 23.93
CA ILE A 412 4.92 8.89 24.90
C ILE A 412 4.28 7.57 24.41
N TYR A 413 3.08 7.63 23.81
CA TYR A 413 2.42 6.46 23.21
C TYR A 413 3.20 5.93 22.00
N PHE A 414 3.71 6.82 21.15
CA PHE A 414 4.55 6.42 20.01
C PHE A 414 5.88 5.82 20.45
N TYR A 415 6.58 6.42 21.42
CA TYR A 415 7.82 5.86 21.98
C TYR A 415 7.60 4.45 22.57
N SER A 416 6.53 4.24 23.34
CA SER A 416 6.19 2.92 23.93
C SER A 416 5.83 1.84 22.90
N ASN A 417 5.39 2.23 21.70
CA ASN A 417 5.11 1.34 20.58
C ASN A 417 6.31 1.17 19.62
N CYS A 418 7.25 2.11 19.61
CA CYS A 418 8.44 2.10 18.76
C CYS A 418 9.63 1.36 19.39
N ASP A 419 9.52 0.93 20.65
CA ASP A 419 10.56 0.16 21.35
C ASP A 419 10.96 -1.10 20.55
N PRO A 420 12.19 -1.17 20.01
CA PRO A 420 12.69 -2.30 19.23
C PRO A 420 12.66 -3.62 20.00
N LEU A 421 12.64 -3.58 21.34
CA LEU A 421 12.53 -4.75 22.20
C LEU A 421 11.22 -5.54 22.02
N LYS A 422 10.12 -4.92 21.55
CA LYS A 422 8.88 -5.64 21.20
C LYS A 422 8.92 -6.31 19.83
N TRP A 423 9.75 -5.81 18.91
CA TRP A 423 9.95 -6.45 17.59
C TRP A 423 11.01 -7.56 17.64
N GLY A 424 12.03 -7.42 18.50
CA GLY A 424 13.12 -8.40 18.64
C GLY A 424 12.72 -9.74 19.27
N SER A 425 11.57 -9.82 19.95
CA SER A 425 11.05 -11.07 20.51
C SER A 425 10.25 -11.92 19.51
N HIS A 426 9.85 -11.37 18.36
CA HIS A 426 9.07 -12.13 17.36
C HIS A 426 9.92 -12.74 16.24
N ILE A 427 11.20 -12.34 16.12
CA ILE A 427 12.13 -12.85 15.10
C ILE A 427 13.02 -13.99 15.65
N ARG A 428 13.02 -14.24 16.96
CA ARG A 428 13.86 -15.30 17.57
C ARG A 428 13.19 -16.68 17.68
N ASP A 429 11.88 -16.77 17.41
CA ASP A 429 11.10 -18.01 17.50
C ASP A 429 10.45 -18.42 16.16
N LYS A 430 11.16 -18.25 15.03
CA LYS A 430 10.82 -18.90 13.76
C LYS A 430 12.05 -19.50 13.08
#